data_AF-A0A915E8F3-F1
#
_entry.id   AF-A0A915E8F3-F1
#
_cell.length_a   1.000
_cell.length_b   1.000
_cell.length_c   1.000
_cell.angle_alpha   90.00
_cell.angle_beta   90.00
_cell.angle_gamma   90.00
#
_symmetry.space_group_name_H-M   'P 1'
#
loop_
_entity.id
_entity.type
_entity.pdbx_description
1 polymer ?
#
loop_
_entity_poly.entity_id
_entity_poly.type
_entity_poly.pdbx_seq_one_letter_code
_entity_poly.pdbx_strand_id
1 'polypeptide(L)'
;MAKSDTVYQFKISLKGSKPKVWRRIQVPKDYNFYQLHRAIVCAMGWQDYHLHQFEVTIPGTNRKQRVADPNDYEESSLKDNVTSIADFFISPNTKAHYEYDFGDSWEHELLFEKEVAALAGTDYPKCLDGKMACPPEDCGGVYGYMELLGKISTLMT
;
A
#
# COMPACT_ATOMS: atom_id res chain seq x y z
N MET A 1 -7.09 -4.50 -21.82
CA MET A 1 -8.17 -3.88 -21.02
C MET A 1 -8.23 -2.41 -21.38
N ALA A 2 -9.43 -1.84 -21.55
CA ALA A 2 -9.58 -0.41 -21.79
C ALA A 2 -9.07 0.36 -20.56
N LYS A 3 -8.37 1.48 -20.78
CA LYS A 3 -7.84 2.32 -19.71
C LYS A 3 -9.04 2.91 -18.96
N SER A 4 -9.13 2.72 -17.64
CA SER A 4 -10.20 3.34 -16.86
C SER A 4 -10.13 4.86 -16.97
N ASP A 5 -11.27 5.51 -17.21
CA ASP A 5 -11.40 6.99 -17.23
C ASP A 5 -11.31 7.59 -15.82
N THR A 6 -11.10 6.75 -14.80
CA THR A 6 -11.11 7.12 -13.40
C THR A 6 -9.92 6.49 -12.67
N VAL A 7 -9.33 7.26 -11.75
CA VAL A 7 -8.28 6.79 -10.85
C VAL A 7 -8.65 7.01 -9.38
N TYR A 8 -8.20 6.11 -8.53
CA TYR A 8 -8.27 6.20 -7.08
C TYR A 8 -6.99 6.81 -6.54
N GLN A 9 -7.14 7.79 -5.65
CA GLN A 9 -6.03 8.39 -4.93
C GLN A 9 -5.94 7.82 -3.52
N PHE A 10 -4.77 7.29 -3.19
CA PHE A 10 -4.45 6.76 -1.87
C PHE A 10 -3.32 7.53 -1.23
N LYS A 11 -3.40 7.73 0.09
CA LYS A 11 -2.25 8.04 0.92
C LYS A 11 -1.83 6.78 1.68
N ILE A 12 -0.58 6.38 1.52
CA ILE A 12 0.02 5.21 2.13
C ILE A 12 1.00 5.68 3.20
N SER A 13 0.83 5.24 4.43
CA SER A 13 1.62 5.67 5.58
C SER A 13 2.24 4.48 6.31
N LEU A 14 3.56 4.45 6.44
CA LEU A 14 4.26 3.44 7.23
C LEU A 14 3.99 3.65 8.73
N LYS A 15 3.45 2.63 9.40
CA LYS A 15 3.19 2.65 10.85
C LYS A 15 4.52 2.57 11.60
N GLY A 16 4.54 3.11 12.82
CA GLY A 16 5.74 3.12 13.68
C GLY A 16 6.85 4.11 13.28
N SER A 17 6.86 4.65 12.06
CA SER A 17 7.92 5.55 11.60
C SER A 17 7.86 6.97 12.19
N LYS A 18 9.01 7.49 12.65
CA LYS A 18 9.20 8.89 13.09
C LYS A 18 10.57 9.41 12.61
N PRO A 19 10.64 10.44 11.74
CA PRO A 19 9.53 11.16 11.12
C PRO A 19 8.71 10.28 10.17
N LYS A 20 7.44 10.66 9.93
CA LYS A 20 6.49 9.85 9.16
C LYS A 20 6.96 9.61 7.73
N VAL A 21 7.12 8.35 7.35
CA VAL A 21 7.34 7.91 5.97
C VAL A 21 5.98 7.71 5.30
N TRP A 22 5.77 8.30 4.13
CA TRP A 22 4.51 8.16 3.40
C TRP A 22 4.64 8.45 1.90
N ARG A 23 3.68 7.94 1.13
CA ARG A 23 3.51 8.18 -0.31
C ARG A 23 2.06 8.52 -0.61
N ARG A 24 1.81 9.34 -1.63
CA ARG A 24 0.48 9.56 -2.20
C ARG A 24 0.51 9.10 -3.65
N ILE A 25 -0.34 8.12 -3.97
CA ILE A 25 -0.39 7.52 -5.29
C ILE A 25 -1.76 7.66 -5.93
N GLN A 26 -1.80 7.60 -7.25
CA GLN A 26 -3.00 7.38 -8.05
C GLN A 26 -2.88 6.06 -8.80
N VAL A 27 -3.92 5.24 -8.73
CA VAL A 27 -4.02 3.95 -9.43
C VAL A 27 -5.34 3.90 -10.22
N PRO A 28 -5.41 3.18 -11.34
CA PRO A 28 -6.67 2.95 -12.05
C PRO A 28 -7.73 2.34 -11.14
N LYS A 29 -8.99 2.78 -11.27
CA LYS A 29 -10.11 2.28 -10.46
C LYS A 29 -10.40 0.79 -10.69
N ASP A 30 -10.08 0.28 -11.87
CA ASP A 30 -10.27 -1.11 -12.29
C ASP A 30 -9.13 -2.05 -11.82
N TYR A 31 -8.22 -1.56 -10.97
CA TYR A 31 -7.21 -2.41 -10.35
C TYR A 31 -7.83 -3.45 -9.41
N ASN A 32 -7.20 -4.64 -9.40
CA ASN A 32 -7.34 -5.58 -8.30
C ASN A 32 -6.33 -5.27 -7.17
N PHE A 33 -6.44 -5.98 -6.05
CA PHE A 33 -5.54 -5.79 -4.91
C PHE A 33 -4.08 -6.15 -5.21
N TYR A 34 -3.82 -7.14 -6.08
CA TYR A 34 -2.45 -7.46 -6.51
C TYR A 34 -1.79 -6.30 -7.25
N GLN A 35 -2.51 -5.65 -8.17
CA GLN A 35 -2.04 -4.49 -8.91
C GLN A 35 -1.85 -3.27 -7.99
N LEU A 36 -2.71 -3.09 -6.98
CA LEU A 36 -2.51 -2.08 -5.94
C LEU A 36 -1.23 -2.37 -5.12
N HIS A 37 -1.02 -3.62 -4.71
CA HIS A 37 0.19 -4.06 -4.02
C HIS A 37 1.45 -3.71 -4.82
N ARG A 38 1.48 -4.06 -6.11
CA ARG A 38 2.59 -3.72 -7.02
C ARG A 38 2.85 -2.22 -7.09
N ALA A 39 1.81 -1.40 -7.10
CA ALA A 39 1.95 0.05 -7.09
C ALA A 39 2.53 0.57 -5.76
N ILE A 40 2.16 -0.03 -4.63
CA ILE A 40 2.69 0.32 -3.30
C ILE A 40 4.17 -0.05 -3.19
N VAL A 41 4.53 -1.29 -3.52
CA VAL A 41 5.92 -1.77 -3.51
C VAL A 41 6.82 -0.85 -4.34
N CYS A 42 6.40 -0.52 -5.56
CA CYS A 42 7.12 0.41 -6.43
C CYS A 42 7.24 1.82 -5.82
N ALA A 43 6.17 2.36 -5.24
CA ALA A 43 6.20 3.67 -4.59
C ALA A 43 7.09 3.72 -3.34
N MET A 44 7.25 2.59 -2.65
CA MET A 44 8.16 2.44 -1.51
C MET A 44 9.61 2.15 -1.94
N GLY A 45 9.85 1.72 -3.17
CA GLY A 45 11.19 1.37 -3.67
C GLY A 45 11.63 -0.06 -3.30
N TRP A 46 10.67 -0.94 -3.05
CA TRP A 46 10.86 -2.36 -2.71
C TRP A 46 10.82 -3.26 -3.95
N GLN A 47 11.21 -4.53 -3.78
CA GLN A 47 11.48 -5.44 -4.92
C GLN A 47 10.49 -6.61 -5.07
N ASP A 48 9.41 -6.64 -4.29
CA ASP A 48 8.33 -7.64 -4.39
C ASP A 48 8.81 -9.08 -4.13
N TYR A 49 9.65 -9.26 -3.12
CA TYR A 49 10.22 -10.57 -2.76
C TYR A 49 9.48 -11.29 -1.65
N HIS A 50 8.64 -10.56 -0.91
CA HIS A 50 8.02 -11.07 0.29
C HIS A 50 6.51 -11.17 0.17
N LEU A 51 5.93 -11.99 1.04
CA LEU A 51 4.47 -12.12 1.17
C LEU A 51 3.85 -10.78 1.61
N HIS A 52 2.58 -10.62 1.26
CA HIS A 52 1.81 -9.45 1.62
C HIS A 52 0.34 -9.80 1.88
N GLN A 53 -0.36 -8.90 2.56
CA GLN A 53 -1.79 -9.00 2.78
C GLN A 53 -2.45 -7.64 2.95
N PHE A 54 -3.76 -7.60 2.73
CA PHE A 54 -4.61 -6.47 3.07
C PHE A 54 -5.66 -6.89 4.08
N GLU A 55 -5.99 -5.99 5.00
CA GLU A 55 -7.21 -6.05 5.81
C GLU A 55 -8.08 -4.83 5.51
N VAL A 56 -9.24 -5.08 4.90
CA VAL A 56 -10.16 -4.05 4.41
C VAL A 56 -11.49 -4.12 5.15
N THR A 57 -12.14 -2.98 5.34
CA THR A 57 -13.49 -2.97 5.92
C THR A 57 -14.52 -3.30 4.85
N ILE A 58 -15.43 -4.25 5.12
CA ILE A 58 -16.54 -4.58 4.22
C ILE A 58 -17.53 -3.41 4.22
N PRO A 59 -17.85 -2.82 3.05
CA PRO A 59 -18.74 -1.66 2.97
C PRO A 59 -20.10 -1.89 3.64
N GLY A 60 -20.60 -0.86 4.31
CA GLY A 60 -21.87 -0.95 5.06
C GLY A 60 -21.78 -1.74 6.38
N THR A 61 -20.58 -2.18 6.77
CA THR A 61 -20.36 -2.94 8.01
C THR A 61 -19.10 -2.48 8.74
N ASN A 62 -18.90 -2.97 9.97
CA ASN A 62 -17.64 -2.84 10.71
C ASN A 62 -16.77 -4.10 10.63
N ARG A 63 -17.13 -5.07 9.78
CA ARG A 63 -16.39 -6.33 9.64
C ARG A 63 -15.17 -6.12 8.75
N LYS A 64 -14.12 -6.86 9.06
CA LYS A 64 -12.88 -6.90 8.28
C LYS A 64 -12.88 -8.09 7.35
N GLN A 65 -12.31 -7.91 6.17
CA GLN A 65 -12.05 -8.95 5.19
C GLN A 65 -10.56 -8.93 4.87
N ARG A 66 -9.96 -10.11 4.91
CA ARG A 66 -8.58 -10.32 4.48
C ARG A 66 -8.53 -10.55 2.97
N VAL A 67 -7.57 -9.92 2.30
CA VAL A 67 -7.27 -10.13 0.88
C VAL A 67 -5.78 -10.46 0.77
N ALA A 68 -5.44 -11.59 0.15
CA ALA A 68 -4.07 -12.12 0.10
C ALA A 68 -3.82 -12.91 -1.20
N ASP A 69 -2.59 -13.39 -1.37
CA ASP A 69 -2.15 -14.20 -2.53
C ASP A 69 -3.08 -15.40 -2.80
N PRO A 70 -3.25 -15.83 -4.07
CA PRO A 70 -4.05 -17.02 -4.39
C PRO A 70 -3.66 -18.28 -3.63
N ASN A 71 -2.37 -18.45 -3.35
CA ASN A 71 -1.80 -19.60 -2.65
C ASN A 71 -1.80 -19.42 -1.12
N ASP A 72 -2.40 -18.36 -0.61
CA ASP A 72 -2.58 -18.16 0.83
C ASP A 72 -3.37 -19.34 1.45
N TYR A 73 -2.93 -19.77 2.63
CA TYR A 73 -3.42 -20.96 3.31
C TYR A 73 -4.79 -20.76 3.97
N GLU A 74 -5.24 -19.51 4.16
CA GLU A 74 -6.52 -19.22 4.81
C GLU A 74 -7.63 -19.16 3.75
N GLU A 75 -8.50 -20.17 3.73
CA GLU A 75 -9.59 -20.29 2.76
C GLU A 75 -10.58 -19.11 2.79
N SER A 76 -10.75 -18.46 3.94
CA SER A 76 -11.62 -17.28 4.11
C SER A 76 -11.06 -16.02 3.45
N SER A 77 -9.79 -16.02 3.03
CA SER A 77 -9.18 -14.86 2.37
C SER A 77 -9.69 -14.72 0.95
N LEU A 78 -10.06 -13.50 0.58
CA LEU A 78 -10.27 -13.17 -0.82
C LEU A 78 -8.92 -13.15 -1.54
N LYS A 79 -8.92 -13.54 -2.82
CA LYS A 79 -7.69 -13.61 -3.62
C LYS A 79 -7.41 -12.27 -4.30
N ASP A 80 -6.23 -11.72 -4.06
CA ASP A 80 -5.83 -10.37 -4.46
C ASP A 80 -5.82 -10.12 -5.97
N ASN A 81 -5.55 -11.16 -6.75
CA ASN A 81 -5.45 -11.13 -8.21
C ASN A 81 -6.81 -11.05 -8.93
N VAL A 82 -7.92 -11.26 -8.22
CA VAL A 82 -9.28 -11.19 -8.77
C VAL A 82 -10.20 -10.23 -8.00
N THR A 83 -9.83 -9.87 -6.78
CA THR A 83 -10.64 -8.97 -5.94
C THR A 83 -10.39 -7.52 -6.34
N SER A 84 -11.45 -6.80 -6.73
CA SER A 84 -11.34 -5.41 -7.17
C SER A 84 -11.19 -4.45 -5.99
N ILE A 85 -10.37 -3.42 -6.13
CA ILE A 85 -10.28 -2.35 -5.12
C ILE A 85 -11.57 -1.52 -5.07
N ALA A 86 -12.29 -1.43 -6.19
CA ALA A 86 -13.54 -0.68 -6.29
C ALA A 86 -14.66 -1.27 -5.42
N ASP A 87 -14.58 -2.56 -5.09
CA ASP A 87 -15.57 -3.23 -4.24
C ASP A 87 -15.48 -2.80 -2.77
N PHE A 88 -14.33 -2.25 -2.34
CA PHE A 88 -14.08 -1.89 -0.94
C PHE A 88 -13.92 -0.39 -0.73
N PHE A 89 -13.30 0.33 -1.66
CA PHE A 89 -13.07 1.77 -1.54
C PHE A 89 -14.20 2.57 -2.21
N ILE A 90 -15.37 2.57 -1.57
CA ILE A 90 -16.60 3.20 -2.12
C ILE A 90 -16.73 4.67 -1.70
N SER A 91 -16.18 5.06 -0.54
CA SER A 91 -16.28 6.42 -0.02
C SER A 91 -14.95 6.96 0.50
N PRO A 92 -14.65 8.26 0.31
CA PRO A 92 -13.48 8.92 0.89
C PRO A 92 -13.35 8.67 2.39
N ASN A 93 -12.11 8.62 2.87
CA ASN A 93 -11.73 8.28 4.24
C ASN A 93 -11.88 6.81 4.61
N THR A 94 -12.20 5.93 3.66
CA THR A 94 -12.08 4.49 3.86
C THR A 94 -10.61 4.12 4.09
N LYS A 95 -10.38 3.29 5.11
CA LYS A 95 -9.04 2.84 5.49
C LYS A 95 -8.88 1.34 5.28
N ALA A 96 -7.67 0.95 4.93
CA ALA A 96 -7.23 -0.44 4.90
C ALA A 96 -5.87 -0.57 5.59
N HIS A 97 -5.61 -1.75 6.15
CA HIS A 97 -4.28 -2.16 6.56
C HIS A 97 -3.62 -2.89 5.41
N TYR A 98 -2.33 -2.64 5.20
CA TYR A 98 -1.49 -3.38 4.26
C TYR A 98 -0.20 -3.77 4.96
N GLU A 99 0.13 -5.05 4.92
CA GLU A 99 1.36 -5.58 5.48
C GLU A 99 2.18 -6.19 4.35
N TYR A 100 3.47 -5.88 4.35
CA TYR A 100 4.47 -6.43 3.44
C TYR A 100 5.62 -7.01 4.24
N ASP A 101 6.13 -8.15 3.80
CA ASP A 101 7.13 -8.94 4.49
C ASP A 101 6.71 -9.36 5.90
N PHE A 102 6.23 -10.60 6.03
CA PHE A 102 5.79 -11.12 7.33
C PHE A 102 6.97 -11.40 8.28
N GLY A 103 8.22 -11.36 7.80
CA GLY A 103 9.41 -11.40 8.64
C GLY A 103 9.64 -10.06 9.34
N ASP A 104 9.77 -8.99 8.57
CA ASP A 104 10.03 -7.64 9.08
C ASP A 104 8.77 -6.87 9.52
N SER A 105 7.59 -7.36 9.12
CA SER A 105 6.24 -6.82 9.38
C SER A 105 6.11 -5.34 9.04
N TRP A 106 6.31 -5.00 7.76
CA TRP A 106 6.14 -3.64 7.27
C TRP A 106 4.65 -3.28 7.16
N GLU A 107 4.11 -2.75 8.25
CA GLU A 107 2.72 -2.36 8.35
C GLU A 107 2.44 -0.94 7.81
N HIS A 108 1.39 -0.81 7.00
CA HIS A 108 0.95 0.45 6.41
C HIS A 108 -0.54 0.70 6.65
N GLU A 109 -0.87 1.98 6.88
CA GLU A 109 -2.24 2.48 6.73
C GLU A 109 -2.43 3.03 5.31
N LEU A 110 -3.42 2.49 4.60
CA LEU A 110 -3.90 3.01 3.34
C LEU A 110 -5.15 3.83 3.62
N LEU A 111 -5.12 5.11 3.24
CA LEU A 111 -6.27 6.00 3.27
C LEU A 111 -6.73 6.26 1.84
N PHE A 112 -7.94 5.84 1.49
CA PHE A 112 -8.59 6.26 0.26
C PHE A 112 -9.02 7.72 0.39
N GLU A 113 -8.36 8.62 -0.34
CA GLU A 113 -8.62 10.05 -0.25
C GLU A 113 -9.78 10.46 -1.15
N LYS A 114 -9.81 9.99 -2.41
CA LYS A 114 -10.83 10.35 -3.40
C LYS A 114 -10.73 9.55 -4.69
N GLU A 115 -11.84 9.54 -5.41
CA GLU A 115 -11.94 9.21 -6.83
C GLU A 115 -11.75 10.48 -7.68
N VAL A 116 -10.96 10.42 -8.75
CA VAL A 116 -10.76 11.55 -9.69
C VAL A 116 -10.74 11.05 -11.13
N ALA A 117 -11.09 11.93 -12.08
CA ALA A 117 -10.97 11.63 -13.50
C ALA A 117 -9.50 11.39 -13.88
N ALA A 118 -9.26 10.36 -14.70
CA ALA A 118 -7.96 10.09 -15.29
C ALA A 118 -7.60 11.22 -16.26
N LEU A 119 -6.34 11.68 -16.22
CA LEU A 119 -5.88 12.68 -17.18
C LEU A 119 -5.58 12.02 -18.54
N ALA A 120 -6.10 12.59 -19.61
CA ALA A 120 -5.82 12.11 -20.97
C ALA A 120 -4.31 12.09 -21.26
N GLY A 121 -3.82 11.02 -21.90
CA GLY A 121 -2.41 10.86 -22.23
C GLY A 121 -1.47 10.59 -21.04
N THR A 122 -2.02 10.36 -19.84
CA THR A 122 -1.23 10.02 -18.65
C THR A 122 -1.20 8.51 -18.40
N ASP A 123 -0.03 7.96 -18.10
CA ASP A 123 0.11 6.60 -17.59
C ASP A 123 -0.01 6.54 -16.06
N TYR A 124 -0.57 5.43 -15.59
CA TYR A 124 -0.78 5.12 -14.18
C TYR A 124 -0.20 3.72 -13.89
N PRO A 125 0.26 3.45 -12.65
CA PRO A 125 0.12 4.26 -11.45
C PRO A 125 1.05 5.48 -11.42
N LYS A 126 0.72 6.47 -10.59
CA LYS A 126 1.57 7.66 -10.38
C LYS A 126 1.78 7.91 -8.89
N CYS A 127 3.01 8.21 -8.50
CA CYS A 127 3.30 8.82 -7.20
C CYS A 127 3.24 10.33 -7.35
N LEU A 128 2.30 10.97 -6.64
CA LEU A 128 2.08 12.42 -6.69
C LEU A 128 2.95 13.18 -5.70
N ASP A 129 3.21 12.58 -4.54
CA ASP A 129 3.86 13.23 -3.41
C ASP A 129 4.36 12.18 -2.41
N GLY A 130 5.25 12.58 -1.50
CA GLY A 130 5.77 11.71 -0.46
C GLY A 130 6.77 12.41 0.45
N LYS A 131 7.10 11.75 1.56
CA LYS A 131 8.14 12.22 2.48
C LYS A 131 8.97 11.06 3.02
N MET A 132 10.25 11.36 3.24
CA MET A 132 11.29 10.43 3.71
C MET A 132 11.59 9.29 2.74
N ALA A 133 12.81 8.78 2.82
CA ALA A 133 13.13 7.47 2.24
C ALA A 133 12.33 6.38 2.96
N CYS A 134 11.95 5.34 2.24
CA CYS A 134 11.41 4.15 2.87
C CYS A 134 12.53 3.30 3.47
N PRO A 135 12.23 2.48 4.49
CA PRO A 135 13.19 1.50 5.00
C PRO A 135 13.72 0.63 3.85
N PRO A 136 15.04 0.33 3.81
CA PRO A 136 15.56 -0.69 2.92
C PRO A 136 14.89 -2.04 3.18
N GLU A 137 14.80 -2.90 2.16
CA GLU A 137 14.44 -4.31 2.33
C GLU A 137 15.38 -4.99 3.35
N ASP A 138 14.87 -6.01 4.05
CA ASP A 138 15.63 -6.89 4.95
C ASP A 138 16.46 -6.16 6.02
N CYS A 139 16.01 -4.99 6.46
CA CYS A 139 16.73 -4.21 7.48
C CYS A 139 16.31 -4.55 8.92
N GLY A 140 15.46 -5.56 9.13
CA GLY A 140 15.04 -6.03 10.45
C GLY A 140 13.87 -5.23 11.00
N GLY A 141 12.92 -4.88 10.13
CA GLY A 141 11.71 -4.16 10.48
C GLY A 141 11.97 -2.74 11.00
N VAL A 142 10.94 -2.15 11.61
CA VAL A 142 10.99 -0.76 12.09
C VAL A 142 12.14 -0.53 13.07
N TYR A 143 12.46 -1.51 13.92
CA TYR A 143 13.55 -1.39 14.88
C TYR A 143 14.91 -1.25 14.18
N GLY A 144 15.24 -2.15 13.24
CA GLY A 144 16.50 -2.08 12.52
C GLY A 144 16.60 -0.83 11.64
N TYR A 145 15.49 -0.38 11.05
CA TYR A 145 15.46 0.91 10.36
C TYR A 145 15.78 2.10 11.27
N MET A 146 15.23 2.13 12.48
CA MET A 146 15.51 3.21 13.44
C MET A 146 16.97 3.18 13.93
N GLU A 147 17.57 2.00 14.08
CA GLU A 147 19.01 1.88 14.35
C GLU A 147 19.86 2.43 13.20
N LEU A 148 19.51 2.15 11.95
CA LEU A 148 20.21 2.68 10.77
C LEU A 148 20.15 4.21 10.75
N LEU A 149 18.97 4.79 10.99
CA LEU A 149 18.80 6.25 11.06
C LEU A 149 19.65 6.87 12.18
N GLY A 150 19.71 6.23 13.36
CA GLY A 150 20.55 6.68 14.46
C GLY A 150 22.05 6.68 14.11
N LYS A 151 22.53 5.63 13.45
CA LYS A 151 23.93 5.52 13.00
C LYS A 151 24.28 6.57 11.95
N ILE A 152 23.42 6.80 10.96
CA ILE A 152 23.65 7.82 9.92
C ILE A 152 23.60 9.23 10.52
N SER A 153 22.67 9.52 11.44
CA SER A 153 22.58 10.82 12.10
C SER A 153 23.84 11.16 12.90
N THR A 154 24.50 10.17 13.49
CA THR A 154 25.72 10.35 14.28
C THR A 154 26.95 10.58 13.40
N LEU A 155 26.94 10.12 12.15
CA LEU A 155 28.04 10.29 11.19
C LEU A 155 28.01 11.65 10.47
N MET A 156 26.93 12.43 10.60
CA MET A 156 26.78 13.76 9.99
C MET A 156 26.87 14.92 10.99
N THR A 157 27.24 14.63 12.24
CA THR A 157 27.53 15.60 13.31
C THR A 157 29.00 15.55 13.69
#